data_AF-A0A840PWS9-F1
#
_entry.id   AF-A0A840PWS9-F1
#
_cell.length_a   1.000
_cell.length_b   1.000
_cell.length_c   1.000
_cell.angle_alpha   90.00
_cell.angle_beta   90.00
_cell.angle_gamma   90.00
#
_symmetry.space_group_name_H-M   'P 1'
#
loop_
_entity.id
_entity.type
_entity.pdbx_description
1 polymer ?
#
loop_
_entity_poly.entity_id
_entity_poly.type
_entity_poly.pdbx_seq_one_letter_code
_entity_poly.pdbx_strand_id
1 'polypeptide(L)' 'MSHHYSIRNLLNIKDKNITFDENFCSTETIKKVKAKVFHGTLTYQPKACYACGHVFDDQIIKHGLNVSH' A
#
# COMPACT_ATOMS: atom_id res chain seq x y z
N MET A 1 -14.27 -1.81 -18.99
CA MET A 1 -14.40 -1.40 -17.58
C MET A 1 -13.10 -1.80 -16.88
N SER A 2 -12.29 -0.81 -16.50
CA SER A 2 -10.88 -1.00 -16.14
C SER A 2 -10.70 -1.84 -14.86
N HIS A 3 -9.84 -2.86 -14.93
CA HIS A 3 -9.51 -3.82 -13.87
C HIS A 3 -9.25 -3.18 -12.48
N HIS A 4 -8.80 -1.93 -12.44
CA HIS A 4 -8.57 -1.15 -11.21
C HIS A 4 -9.80 -0.95 -10.31
N TYR A 5 -11.01 -0.82 -10.88
CA TYR A 5 -12.22 -0.64 -10.05
C TYR A 5 -12.55 -1.91 -9.27
N SER A 6 -12.29 -3.07 -9.88
CA SER A 6 -12.57 -4.38 -9.28
C SER A 6 -11.66 -4.67 -8.08
N ILE A 7 -10.38 -4.29 -8.16
CA ILE A 7 -9.38 -4.58 -7.10
C ILE A 7 -9.64 -3.74 -5.84
N ARG A 8 -9.99 -2.45 -6.00
CA ARG A 8 -10.35 -1.58 -4.85
C ARG A 8 -11.56 -2.11 -4.09
N ASN A 9 -12.58 -2.57 -4.82
CA ASN A 9 -13.76 -3.17 -4.21
C ASN A 9 -13.44 -4.52 -3.55
N LEU A 10 -12.62 -5.36 -4.18
CA LEU A 10 -12.19 -6.65 -3.62
C LEU A 10 -11.45 -6.50 -2.29
N LEU A 11 -10.55 -5.51 -2.20
CA LEU A 11 -9.76 -5.24 -1.00
C LEU A 11 -10.45 -4.27 -0.02
N ASN A 12 -11.67 -3.83 -0.34
CA ASN A 12 -12.44 -2.85 0.43
C ASN A 12 -11.67 -1.54 0.73
N ILE A 13 -10.83 -1.11 -0.22
CA ILE A 13 -10.03 0.10 -0.12
C ILE A 13 -10.90 1.30 -0.54
N LYS A 14 -11.20 2.20 0.41
CA LYS A 14 -12.02 3.40 0.17
C LYS A 14 -11.25 4.57 -0.45
N ASP A 15 -9.92 4.53 -0.40
CA ASP A 15 -9.09 5.60 -0.93
C ASP A 15 -9.02 5.53 -2.47
N LYS A 16 -9.57 6.57 -3.11
CA LYS A 16 -9.60 6.70 -4.58
C LYS A 16 -8.23 7.08 -5.15
N ASN A 17 -7.31 7.56 -4.31
CA ASN A 17 -5.98 7.99 -4.71
C ASN A 17 -4.96 6.85 -4.77
N ILE A 18 -5.34 5.60 -4.49
CA ILE A 18 -4.42 4.45 -4.61
C ILE A 18 -4.56 3.83 -5.99
N THR A 19 -3.57 3.96 -6.87
CA THR A 19 -3.50 3.26 -8.16
C THR A 19 -2.79 1.91 -8.01
N PHE A 20 -3.17 0.95 -8.86
CA PHE A 20 -2.59 -0.39 -8.91
C PHE A 20 -1.94 -0.55 -10.27
N ASP A 21 -0.68 -0.96 -10.36
CA ASP A 21 -0.04 -1.17 -11.67
C ASP A 21 -0.45 -2.52 -12.29
N GLU A 22 0.02 -2.87 -13.50
CA GLU A 22 -0.23 -4.18 -14.10
C GLU A 22 0.35 -5.31 -13.23
N ASN A 23 1.48 -5.05 -12.57
CA ASN A 23 2.15 -5.96 -11.64
C ASN A 23 1.72 -5.78 -10.18
N PHE A 24 0.47 -5.36 -9.94
CA PHE A 24 -0.01 -5.08 -8.59
C PHE A 24 -0.07 -6.29 -7.67
N CYS A 25 -0.11 -7.52 -8.17
CA CYS A 25 -0.27 -8.73 -7.36
C CYS A 25 0.93 -9.65 -7.52
N SER A 26 1.66 -9.86 -6.42
CA SER A 26 2.73 -10.86 -6.35
C SER A 26 2.37 -11.93 -5.30
N THR A 27 2.93 -13.12 -5.47
CA THR A 27 2.89 -14.14 -4.41
C THR A 27 4.27 -14.21 -3.79
N GLU A 28 4.36 -13.87 -2.52
CA GLU A 28 5.62 -13.79 -1.79
C GLU A 28 5.56 -14.66 -0.54
N THR A 29 6.72 -15.14 -0.10
CA THR A 29 6.80 -15.92 1.14
C THR A 29 7.22 -15.00 2.28
N ILE A 30 6.24 -14.57 3.08
CA ILE A 30 6.47 -13.73 4.25
C ILE A 30 6.48 -14.65 5.46
N LYS A 31 7.59 -14.69 6.21
CA LYS A 31 7.73 -15.52 7.42
C LYS A 31 7.37 -17.00 7.22
N LYS A 32 7.84 -17.61 6.12
CA LYS A 32 7.56 -19.01 5.72
C LYS A 32 6.09 -19.28 5.35
N VAL A 33 5.24 -18.25 5.28
CA VAL A 33 3.86 -18.35 4.80
C VAL A 33 3.76 -17.76 3.40
N LYS A 34 3.19 -18.49 2.44
CA LYS A 34 2.88 -17.95 1.12
C LYS A 34 1.71 -16.98 1.24
N ALA A 35 1.97 -15.71 0.97
CA ALA A 35 0.98 -14.63 0.99
C ALA A 35 0.84 -14.03 -0.40
N LYS A 36 -0.37 -13.58 -0.74
CA LYS A 36 -0.58 -12.69 -1.88
C LYS A 36 -0.36 -11.26 -1.41
N VAL A 37 0.58 -10.57 -2.04
CA VAL A 37 0.92 -9.17 -1.75
C VAL A 37 0.34 -8.30 -2.86
N PHE A 38 -0.41 -7.28 -2.46
CA PHE A 38 -0.99 -6.31 -3.37
C PHE A 38 -0.25 -4.97 -3.23
N HIS A 39 0.43 -4.55 -4.29
CA HIS A 39 1.16 -3.29 -4.38
C HIS A 39 0.26 -2.20 -4.95
N GLY A 40 0.10 -1.11 -4.18
CA GLY A 40 -0.63 0.09 -4.59
C GLY A 40 0.20 1.34 -4.36
N THR A 41 0.13 2.28 -5.31
CA THR A 41 0.85 3.55 -5.29
C THR A 41 -0.14 4.68 -5.03
N LEU A 42 0.21 5.62 -4.14
CA LEU A 42 -0.59 6.84 -3.97
C LEU A 42 -0.34 7.79 -5.15
N THR A 43 -1.42 8.32 -5.74
CA THR A 43 -1.36 9.31 -6.83
C THR A 43 -0.94 10.69 -6.36
N TYR A 44 -0.85 10.90 -5.05
CA TYR A 44 -0.32 12.12 -4.45
C TYR A 44 0.85 11.78 -3.54
N GLN A 45 1.82 12.67 -3.50
CA GLN A 45 2.86 12.65 -2.48
C GLN A 45 2.38 13.51 -1.30
N PRO A 46 2.08 12.92 -0.13
CA PRO A 46 1.78 13.71 1.06
C PRO A 46 2.97 14.62 1.39
N LYS A 47 2.70 15.92 1.59
CA LYS A 47 3.74 16.90 1.97
C LYS A 47 4.34 16.59 3.34
N ALA A 48 3.51 16.08 4.24
CA ALA A 48 3.91 15.62 5.56
C ALA A 48 2.92 14.56 6.04
N CYS A 49 3.32 13.73 6.99
CA CYS A 49 2.41 12.82 7.67
C CYS A 49 1.34 13.63 8.42
N TYR A 50 0.06 13.42 8.11
CA TYR A 50 -1.04 14.11 8.79
C TYR A 50 -1.12 13.84 10.30
N ALA A 51 -0.57 12.71 10.77
CA ALA A 51 -0.58 12.35 12.18
C ALA A 51 0.57 12.96 12.99
N CYS A 52 1.75 13.15 12.38
CA CYS A 52 2.94 13.64 13.11
C CYS A 52 3.58 14.92 12.53
N GLY A 53 3.08 15.45 11.41
CA GLY A 53 3.59 16.66 10.75
C GLY A 53 4.97 16.50 10.10
N HIS A 54 5.55 15.31 10.11
CA HIS A 54 6.88 15.07 9.58
C HIS A 54 6.88 15.03 8.05
N VAL A 55 7.77 15.81 7.42
CA VAL A 55 8.01 15.84 5.97
C VAL A 55 8.53 14.47 5.52
N PHE A 56 8.18 14.07 4.29
CA PHE A 56 8.69 12.84 3.68
C PHE A 56 10.18 12.99 3.31
N ASP A 57 11.03 12.88 4.32
CA ASP A 57 12.50 12.92 4.24
C ASP A 57 13.08 11.50 4.38
N ASP A 58 14.36 11.29 4.02
CA ASP A 58 15.08 10.01 4.14
C ASP A 58 15.19 9.52 5.60
N GLN A 59 14.81 10.34 6.56
CA GLN A 59 14.78 10.06 7.99
C GLN A 59 13.47 9.37 8.46
N ILE A 60 12.52 9.09 7.57
CA ILE A 60 11.33 8.32 7.94
C ILE A 60 11.72 6.86 8.20
N ILE A 61 11.78 6.51 9.48
CA ILE A 61 11.76 5.11 9.92
C ILE A 61 10.32 4.60 9.78
N LYS A 62 10.03 3.86 8.71
CA LYS A 62 8.75 3.18 8.52
C LYS A 62 8.62 2.03 9.52
N HIS A 63 8.08 2.31 10.70
CA HIS A 63 7.72 1.28 11.70
C HIS A 63 6.49 0.43 11.29
N GLY A 64 5.95 0.63 10.09
CA GLY A 64 4.70 0.02 9.60
C GLY A 64 4.80 -1.43 9.13
N LEU A 65 5.64 -2.27 9.76
CA LEU A 65 5.47 -3.72 9.65
C LEU A 65 4.87 -4.24 10.96
N ASN A 66 3.55 -4.14 11.09
CA ASN A 66 2.81 -4.86 12.13
C ASN A 66 2.83 -6.35 11.79
N VAL A 67 3.90 -7.01 12.21
CA VAL A 67 3.93 -8.45 12.32
C VAL A 67 3.23 -8.85 13.61
N SER A 68 1.90 -8.98 13.55
CA SER A 68 1.13 -9.63 14.61
C SER A 68 1.72 -11.03 14.87
N HIS A 69 2.10 -11.26 16.12
CA HIS A 69 2.56 -12.54 16.67
C HIS A 69 1.37 -13.45 16.98
#